data_AF-A0AAX2GJ72-F1
#
_entry.id   AF-A0AAX2GJ72-F1
#
_cell.length_a   1.000
_cell.length_b   1.000
_cell.length_c   1.000
_cell.angle_alpha   90.00
_cell.angle_beta   90.00
_cell.angle_gamma   90.00
#
_symmetry.space_group_name_H-M   'P 1'
#
loop_
_entity.id
_entity.type
_entity.pdbx_description
1 polymer ?
#
loop_
_entity_poly.entity_id
_entity_poly.type
_entity_poly.pdbx_seq_one_letter_code
_entity_poly.pdbx_strand_id
1 'polypeptide(L)'
;MFLGIVSPLDDIHLSLIPDQSLNDNDFITELEETLLKQIVLSTNRLTKRQAKYRPLIMDRNACIINLIVNYGLSLRELVSLNMSHIQFAWNILIVPGKNGVTRSVFLTAEDTQQLYRYYSTIPEPVRPRQYTNNPLFIAFNFNRGTYRWVYENDVPKALSEVAIQKMIRLEVKRTELDRRISAQQMRNTFIIRISKHTRIQN
;
A
#
# COMPACT_ATOMS: atom_id res chain seq x y z
N MET A 1 39.31 -50.17 -1.42
CA MET A 1 39.78 -48.77 -1.32
C MET A 1 38.62 -47.89 -1.78
N PHE A 2 37.78 -47.43 -0.85
CA PHE A 2 36.62 -46.59 -1.16
C PHE A 2 37.09 -45.14 -1.38
N LEU A 3 36.64 -44.53 -2.47
CA LEU A 3 36.95 -43.15 -2.83
C LEU A 3 36.42 -42.22 -1.73
N GLY A 4 37.32 -41.52 -1.05
CA GLY A 4 37.03 -40.53 -0.02
C GLY A 4 36.41 -39.26 -0.60
N ILE A 5 35.20 -39.37 -1.13
CA ILE A 5 34.39 -38.23 -1.55
C ILE A 5 33.67 -37.72 -0.30
N VAL A 6 34.23 -36.67 0.31
CA VAL A 6 33.50 -35.82 1.26
C VAL A 6 32.27 -35.26 0.56
N SER A 7 31.10 -35.41 1.17
CA SER A 7 29.85 -34.90 0.60
C SER A 7 29.92 -33.37 0.61
N PRO A 8 29.63 -32.67 -0.50
CA PRO A 8 29.61 -31.20 -0.53
C PRO A 8 28.59 -30.58 0.43
N LEU A 9 27.73 -31.40 1.03
CA LEU A 9 26.73 -30.99 2.02
C LEU A 9 27.28 -31.01 3.45
N ASP A 10 28.42 -31.66 3.71
CA ASP A 10 28.99 -31.79 5.06
C ASP A 10 29.53 -30.45 5.60
N ASP A 11 29.81 -29.48 4.72
CA ASP A 11 30.21 -28.11 5.05
C ASP A 11 29.02 -27.11 5.11
N ILE A 12 27.78 -27.56 4.87
CA ILE A 12 26.61 -26.70 5.01
C ILE A 12 26.24 -26.62 6.48
N HIS A 13 26.84 -25.66 7.17
CA HIS A 13 26.29 -25.15 8.42
C HIS A 13 24.93 -24.52 8.12
N LEU A 14 23.85 -25.30 8.26
CA LEU A 14 22.49 -24.78 8.41
C LEU A 14 22.47 -23.97 9.70
N SER A 15 22.90 -22.71 9.63
CA SER A 15 22.52 -21.75 10.65
C SER A 15 21.01 -21.71 10.65
N LEU A 16 20.41 -22.29 11.69
CA LEU A 16 19.00 -22.05 12.00
C LEU A 16 18.83 -20.54 11.93
N ILE A 17 17.96 -20.08 11.03
CA ILE A 17 17.56 -18.67 10.99
C ILE A 17 17.24 -18.33 12.44
N PRO A 18 17.97 -17.37 13.06
CA PRO A 18 17.74 -17.06 14.47
C PRO A 18 16.24 -16.82 14.62
N ASP A 19 15.64 -17.46 15.63
CA ASP A 19 14.22 -17.33 15.91
C ASP A 19 13.92 -15.86 16.14
N GLN A 20 13.52 -15.17 15.07
CA GLN A 20 13.31 -13.74 15.08
C GLN A 20 11.89 -13.55 15.61
N SER A 21 11.76 -13.77 16.93
CA SER A 21 10.54 -13.48 17.65
C SER A 21 10.10 -12.06 17.30
N LEU A 22 8.81 -11.92 16.96
CA LEU A 22 8.23 -10.64 16.60
C LEU A 22 8.46 -9.66 17.75
N ASN A 23 9.03 -8.50 17.44
CA ASN A 23 9.27 -7.45 18.43
C ASN A 23 8.20 -6.35 18.30
N ASP A 24 8.03 -5.54 19.34
CA ASP A 24 7.04 -4.44 19.31
C ASP A 24 7.34 -3.41 18.21
N ASN A 25 8.60 -3.28 17.78
CA ASN A 25 8.99 -2.39 16.69
C ASN A 25 8.51 -2.89 15.31
N ASP A 26 8.10 -4.15 15.17
CA ASP A 26 7.55 -4.71 13.93
C ASP A 26 6.11 -4.27 13.67
N PHE A 27 5.51 -3.52 14.60
CA PHE A 27 4.13 -3.04 14.57
C PHE A 27 4.07 -1.51 14.70
N ILE A 28 2.94 -0.94 14.32
CA ILE A 28 2.53 0.42 14.70
C ILE A 28 1.52 0.38 15.85
N THR A 29 1.59 1.41 16.70
CA THR A 29 0.63 1.67 17.77
C THR A 29 -0.63 2.37 17.23
N GLU A 30 -1.70 2.39 18.02
CA GLU A 30 -2.94 3.09 17.67
C GLU A 30 -2.76 4.61 17.56
N LEU A 31 -1.89 5.19 18.40
CA LEU A 31 -1.54 6.60 18.34
C LEU A 31 -0.84 6.93 17.01
N GLU A 32 0.15 6.13 16.63
CA GLU A 32 0.88 6.32 15.36
C GLU A 32 -0.02 6.18 14.14
N GLU A 33 -0.91 5.19 14.16
CA GLU A 33 -1.92 5.00 13.13
C GLU A 33 -2.84 6.22 13.01
N THR A 34 -3.35 6.70 14.14
CA THR A 34 -4.27 7.85 14.19
C THR A 34 -3.58 9.10 13.66
N LEU A 35 -2.37 9.39 14.13
CA LEU A 35 -1.57 10.53 13.67
C LEU A 35 -1.25 10.44 12.18
N LEU A 36 -0.91 9.24 11.69
CA LEU A 36 -0.64 9.03 10.27
C LEU A 36 -1.90 9.27 9.42
N LYS A 37 -3.05 8.73 9.81
CA LYS A 37 -4.32 8.96 9.10
C LYS A 37 -4.71 10.44 9.10
N GLN A 38 -4.52 11.14 10.21
CA GLN A 38 -4.79 12.58 10.31
C GLN A 38 -3.83 13.41 9.45
N ILE A 39 -2.52 13.18 9.52
CA ILE A 39 -1.54 14.00 8.79
C ILE A 39 -1.74 13.89 7.27
N VAL A 40 -2.15 12.71 6.80
CA VAL A 40 -2.40 12.41 5.39
C VAL A 40 -3.63 13.16 4.84
N LEU A 41 -4.50 13.65 5.71
CA LEU A 41 -5.63 14.52 5.31
C LEU A 41 -5.39 16.00 5.62
N SER A 42 -4.30 16.32 6.32
CA SER A 42 -3.93 17.70 6.64
C SER A 42 -3.05 18.36 5.56
N THR A 43 -2.98 19.69 5.61
CA THR A 43 -1.97 20.52 4.92
C THR A 43 -0.77 20.85 5.81
N ASN A 44 -0.79 20.41 7.07
CA ASN A 44 0.24 20.70 8.06
C ASN A 44 1.62 20.24 7.58
N ARG A 45 2.61 21.11 7.75
CA ARG A 45 4.04 20.82 7.45
C ARG A 45 4.31 20.48 5.99
N LEU A 46 3.43 20.88 5.07
CA LEU A 46 3.69 20.85 3.65
C LEU A 46 4.53 22.06 3.24
N THR A 47 5.50 21.83 2.35
CA THR A 47 6.12 22.92 1.59
C THR A 47 5.08 23.56 0.67
N LYS A 48 5.29 24.82 0.26
CA LYS A 48 4.44 25.52 -0.73
C LYS A 48 4.19 24.66 -1.99
N ARG A 49 5.24 23.98 -2.47
CA ARG A 49 5.16 23.08 -3.63
C ARG A 49 4.28 21.85 -3.38
N GLN A 50 4.37 21.24 -2.20
CA GLN A 50 3.53 20.08 -1.87
C GLN A 50 2.07 20.51 -1.65
N ALA A 51 1.85 21.63 -0.97
CA ALA A 51 0.52 22.18 -0.72
C ALA A 51 -0.23 22.46 -2.03
N LYS A 52 0.46 23.01 -3.05
CA LYS A 52 -0.10 23.27 -4.39
C LYS A 52 -0.81 22.07 -5.01
N TYR A 53 -0.24 20.87 -4.87
CA TYR A 53 -0.77 19.65 -5.50
C TYR A 53 -1.51 18.75 -4.53
N ARG A 54 -1.62 19.13 -3.26
CA ARG A 54 -2.24 18.32 -2.21
C ARG A 54 -3.67 17.89 -2.55
N PRO A 55 -4.56 18.77 -3.06
CA PRO A 55 -5.91 18.38 -3.45
C PRO A 55 -5.96 17.24 -4.47
N LEU A 56 -4.95 17.09 -5.32
CA LEU A 56 -4.91 16.08 -6.37
C LEU A 56 -4.41 14.71 -5.88
N ILE A 57 -3.84 14.62 -4.68
CA ILE A 57 -3.19 13.39 -4.22
C ILE A 57 -3.53 13.00 -2.77
N MET A 58 -4.26 13.82 -2.02
CA MET A 58 -4.53 13.52 -0.61
C MET A 58 -5.37 12.26 -0.45
N ASP A 59 -6.50 12.16 -1.17
CA ASP A 59 -7.37 10.99 -1.08
C ASP A 59 -6.65 9.73 -1.58
N ARG A 60 -5.81 9.85 -2.62
CA ARG A 60 -4.97 8.74 -3.09
C ARG A 60 -4.07 8.22 -1.96
N ASN A 61 -3.36 9.12 -1.29
CA ASN A 61 -2.43 8.75 -0.23
C ASN A 61 -3.17 8.14 0.97
N ALA A 62 -4.33 8.70 1.33
CA ALA A 62 -5.19 8.18 2.39
C ALA A 62 -5.69 6.76 2.07
N CYS A 63 -6.19 6.54 0.86
CA CYS A 63 -6.64 5.22 0.40
C CYS A 63 -5.50 4.19 0.48
N ILE A 64 -4.31 4.54 -0.01
CA ILE A 64 -3.15 3.63 0.04
C ILE A 64 -2.82 3.24 1.48
N ILE A 65 -2.80 4.21 2.40
CA ILE A 65 -2.49 3.94 3.81
C ILE A 65 -3.59 3.10 4.46
N ASN A 66 -4.86 3.43 4.24
CA ASN A 66 -5.98 2.65 4.76
C ASN A 66 -5.97 1.20 4.23
N LEU A 67 -5.71 1.00 2.94
CA LEU A 67 -5.60 -0.35 2.35
C LEU A 67 -4.49 -1.21 2.98
N ILE A 68 -3.40 -0.61 3.42
CA ILE A 68 -2.32 -1.34 4.11
C ILE A 68 -2.71 -1.62 5.57
N VAL A 69 -3.14 -0.58 6.29
CA VAL A 69 -3.35 -0.60 7.75
C VAL A 69 -4.64 -1.34 8.13
N ASN A 70 -5.73 -1.11 7.40
CA ASN A 70 -7.05 -1.65 7.74
C ASN A 70 -7.39 -2.93 6.98
N TYR A 71 -6.70 -3.22 5.87
CA TYR A 71 -7.03 -4.35 4.99
C TYR A 71 -5.83 -5.25 4.66
N GLY A 72 -4.63 -4.93 5.17
CA GLY A 72 -3.46 -5.80 5.09
C GLY A 72 -2.87 -5.98 3.70
N LEU A 73 -3.14 -5.08 2.75
CA LEU A 73 -2.55 -5.17 1.42
C LEU A 73 -1.04 -4.95 1.49
N SER A 74 -0.30 -5.78 0.76
CA SER A 74 1.12 -5.55 0.50
C SER A 74 1.33 -4.47 -0.56
N LEU A 75 2.54 -3.91 -0.63
CA LEU A 75 2.90 -2.95 -1.69
C LEU A 75 2.73 -3.53 -3.09
N ARG A 76 3.09 -4.81 -3.26
CA ARG A 76 2.93 -5.53 -4.53
C ARG A 76 1.47 -5.65 -4.94
N GLU A 77 0.60 -5.98 -3.99
CA GLU A 77 -0.84 -6.06 -4.24
C GLU A 77 -1.42 -4.69 -4.59
N LEU A 78 -0.99 -3.63 -3.89
CA LEU A 78 -1.45 -2.27 -4.21
C LEU A 78 -1.13 -1.85 -5.64
N VAL A 79 0.08 -2.14 -6.12
CA VAL A 79 0.50 -1.73 -7.48
C VAL A 79 -0.08 -2.64 -8.58
N SER A 80 -0.63 -3.81 -8.23
CA SER A 80 -1.32 -4.70 -9.17
C SER A 80 -2.84 -4.47 -9.22
N LEU A 81 -3.38 -3.54 -8.42
CA LEU A 81 -4.80 -3.18 -8.50
C LEU A 81 -5.09 -2.42 -9.80
N ASN A 82 -6.20 -2.80 -10.43
CA ASN A 82 -6.69 -2.25 -11.69
C ASN A 82 -8.14 -1.80 -11.49
N MET A 83 -8.67 -1.04 -12.45
CA MET A 83 -10.05 -0.57 -12.41
C MET A 83 -11.09 -1.69 -12.48
N SER A 84 -10.75 -2.85 -13.04
CA SER A 84 -11.60 -4.06 -13.00
C SER A 84 -11.69 -4.71 -11.62
N HIS A 85 -10.76 -4.42 -10.71
CA HIS A 85 -10.71 -5.01 -9.38
C HIS A 85 -11.59 -4.30 -8.35
N ILE A 86 -11.99 -3.05 -8.59
CA ILE A 86 -12.83 -2.27 -7.68
C ILE A 86 -14.28 -2.26 -8.14
N GLN A 87 -15.18 -2.67 -7.25
CA GLN A 87 -16.63 -2.62 -7.45
C GLN A 87 -17.21 -1.57 -6.49
N PHE A 88 -17.18 -0.29 -6.90
CA PHE A 88 -17.59 0.82 -6.04
C PHE A 88 -19.01 0.66 -5.46
N ALA A 89 -19.96 0.17 -6.27
CA ALA A 89 -21.34 0.02 -5.83
C ALA A 89 -21.51 -1.02 -4.70
N TRP A 90 -20.60 -1.98 -4.60
CA TRP A 90 -20.72 -3.12 -3.68
C TRP A 90 -19.70 -3.05 -2.54
N ASN A 91 -18.86 -2.00 -2.51
CA ASN A 91 -17.74 -1.85 -1.57
C ASN A 91 -16.79 -3.06 -1.59
N ILE A 92 -16.59 -3.70 -2.75
CA ILE A 92 -15.74 -4.88 -2.89
C ILE A 92 -14.48 -4.52 -3.67
N LEU A 93 -13.33 -4.88 -3.10
CA LEU A 93 -12.03 -4.84 -3.77
C LEU A 93 -11.51 -6.28 -3.95
N ILE A 94 -11.32 -6.67 -5.21
CA ILE A 94 -10.74 -7.97 -5.58
C ILE A 94 -9.22 -7.82 -5.61
N VAL A 95 -8.52 -8.40 -4.63
CA VAL A 95 -7.07 -8.31 -4.54
C VAL A 95 -6.45 -9.51 -5.28
N PRO A 96 -5.69 -9.28 -6.37
CA PRO A 96 -4.99 -10.36 -7.05
C PRO A 96 -3.78 -10.81 -6.25
N GLY A 97 -3.75 -12.09 -5.88
CA GLY A 97 -2.64 -12.75 -5.21
C GLY A 97 -1.63 -13.36 -6.19
N LYS A 98 -0.68 -14.12 -5.63
CA LYS A 98 0.27 -14.89 -6.45
C LYS A 98 -0.49 -16.03 -7.16
N ASN A 99 -0.08 -16.34 -8.39
CA ASN A 99 -0.58 -17.47 -9.20
C ASN A 99 -2.07 -17.39 -9.57
N GLY A 100 -2.64 -16.19 -9.66
CA GLY A 100 -4.03 -15.99 -10.11
C GLY A 100 -5.09 -16.24 -9.03
N VAL A 101 -4.69 -16.64 -7.82
CA VAL A 101 -5.60 -16.71 -6.67
C VAL A 101 -5.99 -15.28 -6.28
N THR A 102 -7.29 -15.00 -6.25
CA THR A 102 -7.82 -13.70 -5.82
C THR A 102 -8.46 -13.82 -4.45
N ARG A 103 -8.50 -12.71 -3.69
CA ARG A 103 -9.33 -12.60 -2.48
C ARG A 103 -10.23 -11.37 -2.56
N SER A 104 -11.44 -11.49 -2.03
CA SER A 104 -12.36 -10.36 -1.90
C SER A 104 -12.14 -9.67 -0.57
N VAL A 105 -11.99 -8.35 -0.61
CA VAL A 105 -11.93 -7.48 0.55
C VAL A 105 -13.18 -6.59 0.55
N PHE A 106 -13.95 -6.65 1.64
CA PHE A 106 -15.08 -5.75 1.84
C PHE A 106 -14.57 -4.46 2.48
N LEU A 107 -14.62 -3.37 1.71
CA LEU A 107 -14.30 -2.04 2.18
C LEU A 107 -15.48 -1.47 2.97
N THR A 108 -15.20 -0.58 3.91
CA THR A 108 -16.25 0.25 4.50
C THR A 108 -16.82 1.21 3.44
N ALA A 109 -18.01 1.74 3.69
CA ALA A 109 -18.62 2.74 2.82
C ALA A 109 -17.74 4.01 2.75
N GLU A 110 -17.15 4.41 3.87
CA GLU A 110 -16.28 5.58 3.99
C GLU A 110 -15.00 5.43 3.17
N ASP A 111 -14.33 4.26 3.25
CA ASP A 111 -13.12 3.98 2.49
C ASP A 111 -13.41 3.86 0.98
N THR A 112 -14.55 3.28 0.61
CA THR A 112 -15.00 3.22 -0.79
C THR A 112 -15.29 4.62 -1.33
N GLN A 113 -15.97 5.45 -0.55
CA GLN A 113 -16.24 6.84 -0.91
C GLN A 113 -14.95 7.65 -1.06
N GLN A 114 -13.96 7.41 -0.18
CA GLN A 114 -12.66 8.06 -0.28
C GLN A 114 -11.90 7.65 -1.55
N LEU A 115 -11.94 6.36 -1.90
CA LEU A 115 -11.35 5.86 -3.14
C LEU A 115 -12.05 6.45 -4.37
N TYR A 116 -13.37 6.62 -4.30
CA TYR A 116 -14.13 7.26 -5.37
C TYR A 116 -13.85 8.76 -5.49
N ARG A 117 -13.62 9.48 -4.37
CA ARG A 117 -13.15 10.88 -4.38
C ARG A 117 -11.80 11.01 -5.08
N TYR A 118 -10.86 10.13 -4.76
CA TYR A 118 -9.59 10.06 -5.50
C TYR A 118 -9.83 9.84 -7.00
N TYR A 119 -10.60 8.82 -7.36
CA TYR A 119 -10.92 8.51 -8.76
C TYR A 119 -11.47 9.73 -9.51
N SER A 120 -12.42 10.42 -8.90
CA SER A 120 -13.12 11.58 -9.46
C SER A 120 -12.21 12.82 -9.58
N THR A 121 -11.16 12.91 -8.77
CA THR A 121 -10.18 14.00 -8.80
C THR A 121 -9.26 13.92 -10.02
N ILE A 122 -9.11 12.74 -10.61
CA ILE A 122 -8.30 12.56 -11.82
C ILE A 122 -9.03 13.21 -13.01
N PRO A 123 -8.41 14.14 -13.77
CA PRO A 123 -9.02 14.75 -14.94
C PRO A 123 -9.41 13.69 -15.98
N GLU A 124 -10.57 13.86 -16.60
CA GLU A 124 -11.14 12.91 -17.56
C GLU A 124 -10.16 12.46 -18.66
N PRO A 125 -9.34 13.33 -19.29
CA PRO A 125 -8.40 12.90 -20.34
C PRO A 125 -7.33 11.92 -19.89
N VAL A 126 -7.04 11.86 -18.58
CA VAL A 126 -6.03 10.96 -18.00
C VAL A 126 -6.63 10.02 -16.94
N ARG A 127 -7.96 9.96 -16.86
CA ARG A 127 -8.70 9.13 -15.90
C ARG A 127 -8.68 7.67 -16.36
N PRO A 128 -8.39 6.72 -15.45
CA PRO A 128 -8.39 5.32 -15.83
C PRO A 128 -9.83 4.89 -16.11
N ARG A 129 -10.07 4.31 -17.28
CA ARG A 129 -11.39 3.78 -17.65
C ARG A 129 -11.85 2.72 -16.65
N GLN A 130 -13.11 2.77 -16.22
CA GLN A 130 -13.68 1.78 -15.31
C GLN A 130 -13.75 0.40 -15.99
N TYR A 131 -13.72 -0.67 -15.19
CA TYR A 131 -13.81 -2.05 -15.67
C TYR A 131 -12.72 -2.47 -16.67
N THR A 132 -11.56 -1.81 -16.65
CA THR A 132 -10.42 -2.16 -17.50
C THR A 132 -9.18 -2.57 -16.69
N ASN A 133 -8.16 -3.02 -17.40
CA ASN A 133 -6.82 -3.29 -16.85
C ASN A 133 -5.99 -2.02 -16.59
N ASN A 134 -6.59 -0.83 -16.68
CA ASN A 134 -5.92 0.39 -16.26
C ASN A 134 -5.62 0.35 -14.76
N PRO A 135 -4.47 0.89 -14.32
CA PRO A 135 -4.10 0.85 -12.91
C PRO A 135 -5.07 1.67 -12.07
N LEU A 136 -5.41 1.15 -10.88
CA LEU A 136 -6.25 1.87 -9.92
C LEU A 136 -5.51 3.10 -9.36
N PHE A 137 -4.22 2.94 -9.01
CA PHE A 137 -3.38 4.01 -8.50
C PHE A 137 -2.42 4.51 -9.57
N ILE A 138 -2.60 5.78 -9.96
CA ILE A 138 -1.82 6.41 -11.05
C ILE A 138 -0.70 7.28 -10.50
N ALA A 139 0.45 7.22 -11.17
CA ALA A 139 1.60 8.07 -10.89
C ALA A 139 1.31 9.54 -11.20
N PHE A 140 1.71 10.44 -10.30
CA PHE A 140 1.54 11.89 -10.46
C PHE A 140 2.84 12.57 -10.92
N ASN A 141 2.74 13.54 -11.82
CA ASN A 141 3.87 14.36 -12.27
C ASN A 141 3.82 15.74 -11.60
N PHE A 142 4.62 15.93 -10.54
CA PHE A 142 4.72 17.19 -9.79
C PHE A 142 5.35 18.36 -10.56
N ASN A 143 5.98 18.13 -11.72
CA ASN A 143 6.47 19.20 -12.58
C ASN A 143 5.34 19.71 -13.49
N ARG A 144 4.51 18.81 -14.03
CA ARG A 144 3.40 19.14 -14.93
C ARG A 144 2.07 19.40 -14.21
N GLY A 145 1.96 19.04 -12.93
CA GLY A 145 0.72 19.20 -12.15
C GLY A 145 -0.42 18.29 -12.59
N THR A 146 -0.12 17.16 -13.24
CA THR A 146 -1.11 16.20 -13.72
C THR A 146 -0.62 14.75 -13.59
N TYR A 147 -1.50 13.79 -13.83
CA TYR A 147 -1.18 12.36 -13.80
C TYR A 147 -0.38 11.95 -15.03
N ARG A 148 0.46 10.91 -14.87
CA ARG A 148 1.35 10.42 -15.92
C ARG A 148 0.59 9.50 -16.87
N TRP A 149 0.91 9.63 -18.16
CA TRP A 149 0.41 8.80 -19.25
C TRP A 149 1.58 8.07 -19.91
N VAL A 150 1.35 6.84 -20.37
CA VAL A 150 2.27 6.05 -21.20
C VAL A 150 1.72 6.09 -22.62
N TYR A 151 2.40 6.81 -23.50
CA TYR A 151 1.91 7.07 -24.86
C TYR A 151 2.04 5.84 -25.75
N GLU A 152 3.04 4.99 -25.51
CA GLU A 152 3.29 3.79 -26.31
C GLU A 152 2.10 2.82 -26.29
N ASN A 153 1.41 2.73 -25.16
CA ASN A 153 0.31 1.80 -24.93
C ASN A 153 -1.03 2.50 -24.70
N ASP A 154 -1.07 3.84 -24.82
CA ASP A 154 -2.23 4.69 -24.53
C ASP A 154 -2.94 4.38 -23.20
N VAL A 155 -2.17 4.32 -22.11
CA VAL A 155 -2.69 4.01 -20.76
C VAL A 155 -2.11 4.93 -19.67
N PRO A 156 -2.84 5.13 -18.55
CA PRO A 156 -2.28 5.78 -17.38
C PRO A 156 -1.05 5.03 -16.84
N LYS A 157 -0.02 5.77 -16.40
CA LYS A 157 1.15 5.15 -15.78
C LYS A 157 0.83 4.73 -14.35
N ALA A 158 0.93 3.43 -14.07
CA ALA A 158 0.80 2.89 -12.72
C ALA A 158 1.80 3.53 -11.72
N LEU A 159 1.35 3.70 -10.48
CA LEU A 159 2.20 4.05 -9.35
C LEU A 159 3.10 2.85 -8.99
N SER A 160 4.39 3.08 -8.74
CA SER A 160 5.34 2.00 -8.40
C SER A 160 5.46 1.78 -6.88
N GLU A 161 5.95 0.62 -6.46
CA GLU A 161 6.19 0.31 -5.05
C GLU A 161 7.15 1.32 -4.41
N VAL A 162 8.22 1.68 -5.12
CA VAL A 162 9.19 2.70 -4.69
C VAL A 162 8.53 4.07 -4.50
N ALA A 163 7.60 4.45 -5.38
CA ALA A 163 6.86 5.69 -5.24
C ALA A 163 5.92 5.67 -4.03
N ILE A 164 5.28 4.55 -3.74
CA ILE A 164 4.46 4.36 -2.54
C ILE A 164 5.32 4.42 -1.27
N GLN A 165 6.45 3.72 -1.23
CA GLN A 165 7.38 3.76 -0.09
C GLN A 165 7.89 5.19 0.16
N LYS A 166 8.27 5.90 -0.90
CA LYS A 166 8.67 7.30 -0.81
C LYS A 166 7.52 8.19 -0.30
N MET A 167 6.30 7.96 -0.78
CA MET A 167 5.11 8.66 -0.31
C MET A 167 4.90 8.45 1.19
N ILE A 168 4.88 7.20 1.66
CA ILE A 168 4.71 6.85 3.07
C ILE A 168 5.79 7.52 3.92
N ARG A 169 7.06 7.43 3.51
CA ARG A 169 8.16 8.08 4.23
C ARG A 169 7.97 9.60 4.38
N LEU A 170 7.42 10.26 3.36
CA LEU A 170 7.15 11.70 3.42
C LEU A 170 5.97 12.02 4.33
N GLU A 171 4.91 11.20 4.34
CA GLU A 171 3.78 11.39 5.25
C GLU A 171 4.18 11.13 6.71
N VAL A 172 4.94 10.07 6.99
CA VAL A 172 5.48 9.77 8.33
C VAL A 172 6.42 10.87 8.81
N LYS A 173 7.26 11.45 7.95
CA LYS A 173 8.10 12.58 8.36
C LYS A 173 7.28 13.78 8.85
N ARG A 174 6.02 13.93 8.40
CA ARG A 174 5.15 15.02 8.81
C ARG A 174 4.44 14.77 10.14
N THR A 175 4.43 13.55 10.67
CA THR A 175 3.81 13.24 11.97
C THR A 175 4.70 13.61 13.16
N GLU A 176 5.98 13.90 12.95
CA GLU A 176 6.98 14.12 14.01
C GLU A 176 7.12 12.97 15.01
N LEU A 177 6.79 11.75 14.58
CA LEU A 177 7.09 10.58 15.38
C LEU A 177 8.60 10.39 15.52
N ASP A 178 9.03 9.97 16.71
CA ASP A 178 10.44 9.76 17.05
C ASP A 178 11.07 8.55 16.33
N ARG A 179 10.27 7.81 15.56
CA ARG A 179 10.74 6.67 14.76
C ARG A 179 10.12 6.63 13.36
N ARG A 180 10.77 5.85 12.51
CA ARG A 180 10.28 5.58 11.15
C ARG A 180 9.20 4.50 11.19
N ILE A 181 8.22 4.66 10.31
CA ILE A 181 7.16 3.68 10.06
C ILE A 181 7.21 3.27 8.58
N SER A 182 7.09 1.97 8.35
CA SER A 182 7.08 1.33 7.04
C SER A 182 5.72 0.72 6.73
N ALA A 183 5.45 0.50 5.44
CA ALA A 183 4.28 -0.25 4.99
C ALA A 183 4.22 -1.67 5.58
N GLN A 184 5.38 -2.29 5.82
CA GLN A 184 5.43 -3.63 6.38
C GLN A 184 4.95 -3.64 7.84
N GLN A 185 5.37 -2.66 8.65
CA GLN A 185 4.89 -2.54 10.04
C GLN A 185 3.38 -2.31 10.10
N MET A 186 2.84 -1.44 9.23
CA MET A 186 1.39 -1.24 9.09
C MET A 186 0.66 -2.54 8.78
N ARG A 187 1.16 -3.31 7.80
CA ARG A 187 0.57 -4.59 7.40
C ARG A 187 0.69 -5.65 8.50
N ASN A 188 1.83 -5.71 9.20
CA ASN A 188 2.04 -6.63 10.32
C ASN A 188 1.02 -6.36 11.44
N THR A 189 0.76 -5.09 11.75
CA THR A 189 -0.27 -4.71 12.72
C THR A 189 -1.64 -5.23 12.33
N PHE A 190 -2.03 -5.11 11.06
CA PHE A 190 -3.28 -5.71 10.57
C PHE A 190 -3.32 -7.23 10.78
N ILE A 191 -2.25 -7.94 10.40
CA ILE A 191 -2.18 -9.41 10.49
C ILE A 191 -2.31 -9.88 11.94
N ILE A 192 -1.69 -9.18 12.90
CA ILE A 192 -1.84 -9.53 14.31
C ILE A 192 -3.26 -9.23 14.81
N ARG A 193 -3.86 -8.09 14.44
CA ARG A 193 -5.23 -7.74 14.83
C ARG A 193 -6.22 -8.82 14.40
N ILE A 194 -6.15 -9.26 13.15
CA ILE A 194 -7.03 -10.33 12.66
C ILE A 194 -6.74 -11.66 13.36
N SER A 195 -5.47 -12.01 13.59
CA SER A 195 -5.09 -13.27 14.26
C SER A 195 -5.58 -13.33 15.71
N LYS A 196 -5.53 -12.20 16.43
CA LYS A 196 -6.07 -12.09 17.80
C LYS A 196 -7.59 -12.19 17.81
N HIS A 197 -8.28 -11.54 16.87
CA HIS A 197 -9.73 -11.58 16.77
C HIS A 197 -10.25 -13.00 16.48
N THR A 198 -9.62 -13.72 15.55
CA THR A 198 -10.00 -15.12 15.23
C THR A 198 -9.82 -16.06 16.42
N ARG A 199 -8.82 -15.83 17.29
CA ARG A 199 -8.59 -16.65 18.49
C ARG A 199 -9.57 -16.39 19.63
N ILE A 200 -10.26 -15.25 19.66
CA ILE A 200 -11.25 -14.91 20.71
C ILE A 200 -12.63 -15.51 20.38
N GLN A 201 -12.85 -15.91 19.12
CA GLN A 201 -14.12 -16.47 18.65
C GLN A 201 -14.17 -18.01 18.63
N ASN A 202 -13.06 -18.68 18.96
CA ASN A 202 -12.94 -20.14 19.09
C ASN A 202 -12.65 -20.51 20.55
#